data_AF-A0A7V3VJM6-F1
#
_entry.id   AF-A0A7V3VJM6-F1
#
_cell.length_a   1.000
_cell.length_b   1.000
_cell.length_c   1.000
_cell.angle_alpha   90.00
_cell.angle_beta   90.00
_cell.angle_gamma   90.00
#
_symmetry.space_group_name_H-M   'P 1'
#
loop_
_entity.id
_entity.type
_entity.pdbx_description
1 polymer ?
#
loop_
_entity_poly.entity_id
_entity_poly.type
_entity_poly.pdbx_seq_one_letter_code
_entity_poly.pdbx_strand_id
1 'polypeptide(L)'
;MSERGIPAGAMHPPARFQLFAVGLVSLLGQVVLLRELLVALFGSELILILGMGFLLLGSAAGVLIGRRGRPPAEAWTAALFTLFGLLLPLLAALARALRFVSGTPRGAYPSFPFQLLDLCLLLVPFGLLGGLLFGRCARLHVAGQRTLASAYAIESAGAVAGGAAASLGLALGLQNLAAGLLGGLAAVLAGWLSSKHSPGLRLVPAAAGLLLLAALLLSPRLDRFLTGLDHPYLAAVRDTPYGRVAAEESHGQLAVFQNGALAFENQGTQAEEFAQIAALETDRPARILLLGGGMEGLVREVLAHRPAEVELVELDPRFVRLL
;
A
#
# COMPACT_ATOMS: atom_id res chain seq x y z
N MET A 1 26.47 -42.65 -17.28
CA MET A 1 26.61 -43.17 -15.91
C MET A 1 25.50 -42.58 -15.04
N SER A 2 24.44 -43.39 -14.85
CA SER A 2 23.37 -43.29 -13.84
C SER A 2 22.65 -41.94 -13.64
N GLU A 3 21.74 -41.60 -14.55
CA GLU A 3 20.53 -40.85 -14.19
C GLU A 3 19.70 -41.70 -13.23
N ARG A 4 19.84 -41.45 -11.92
CA ARG A 4 18.99 -42.08 -10.91
C ARG A 4 17.74 -41.24 -10.78
N GLY A 5 16.63 -41.82 -11.24
CA GLY A 5 15.29 -41.26 -11.21
C GLY A 5 14.95 -40.68 -9.84
N ILE A 6 14.49 -39.44 -9.87
CA ILE A 6 13.75 -38.83 -8.77
C ILE A 6 12.45 -39.63 -8.64
N PRO A 7 12.12 -40.21 -7.47
CA PRO A 7 10.93 -41.02 -7.32
C PRO A 7 9.68 -40.20 -7.63
N ALA A 8 9.00 -40.59 -8.71
CA ALA A 8 7.64 -40.19 -9.00
C ALA A 8 6.71 -40.79 -7.93
N GLY A 9 6.06 -39.96 -7.12
CA GLY A 9 5.09 -40.48 -6.14
C GLY A 9 4.71 -39.58 -4.97
N ALA A 10 5.42 -38.48 -4.70
CA ALA A 10 4.97 -37.51 -3.70
C ALA A 10 4.18 -36.41 -4.38
N MET A 11 2.85 -36.48 -4.29
CA MET A 11 1.96 -35.33 -4.50
C MET A 11 2.61 -34.07 -3.88
N HIS A 12 2.93 -33.06 -4.69
CA HIS A 12 3.26 -31.72 -4.19
C HIS A 12 2.08 -30.75 -4.42
N PRO A 13 0.98 -30.83 -3.63
CA PRO A 13 -0.03 -29.79 -3.55
C PRO A 13 0.47 -28.44 -2.98
N PRO A 14 1.58 -28.30 -2.21
CA PRO A 14 1.96 -26.99 -1.69
C PRO A 14 2.38 -25.99 -2.77
N ALA A 15 2.91 -26.43 -3.93
CA ALA A 15 3.43 -25.51 -4.94
C ALA A 15 2.36 -24.62 -5.58
N ARG A 16 1.13 -25.13 -5.80
CA ARG A 16 0.03 -24.34 -6.36
C ARG A 16 -0.45 -23.28 -5.37
N PHE A 17 -0.65 -23.70 -4.12
CA PHE A 17 -1.05 -22.79 -3.05
C PHE A 17 0.02 -21.71 -2.80
N GLN A 18 1.29 -22.08 -2.78
CA GLN A 18 2.40 -21.13 -2.65
C GLN A 18 2.42 -20.13 -3.80
N LEU A 19 2.26 -20.57 -5.06
CA LEU A 19 2.19 -19.66 -6.22
C LEU A 19 1.03 -18.67 -6.10
N PHE A 20 -0.15 -19.16 -5.72
CA PHE A 20 -1.32 -18.30 -5.49
C PHE A 20 -1.05 -17.29 -4.36
N ALA A 21 -0.45 -17.73 -3.25
CA ALA A 21 -0.11 -16.86 -2.14
C ALA A 21 0.95 -15.80 -2.52
N VAL A 22 1.94 -16.15 -3.34
CA VAL A 22 2.92 -15.18 -3.87
C VAL A 22 2.22 -14.09 -4.64
N GLY A 23 1.36 -14.43 -5.61
CA GLY A 23 0.65 -13.43 -6.40
C GLY A 23 -0.26 -12.56 -5.53
N LEU A 24 -1.03 -13.18 -4.62
CA LEU A 24 -1.94 -12.48 -3.71
C LEU A 24 -1.21 -11.44 -2.86
N VAL A 25 -0.13 -11.85 -2.19
CA VAL A 25 0.61 -10.95 -1.29
C VAL A 25 1.41 -9.94 -2.10
N SER A 26 1.96 -10.33 -3.25
CA SER A 26 2.75 -9.42 -4.10
C SER A 26 1.89 -8.26 -4.61
N LEU A 27 0.71 -8.54 -5.18
CA LEU A 27 -0.14 -7.46 -5.72
C LEU A 27 -0.77 -6.63 -4.60
N LEU A 28 -1.24 -7.26 -3.51
CA LEU A 28 -1.76 -6.53 -2.35
C LEU A 28 -0.68 -5.63 -1.75
N GLY A 29 0.53 -6.17 -1.54
CA GLY A 29 1.64 -5.42 -0.96
C GLY A 29 2.13 -4.30 -1.87
N GLN A 30 2.14 -4.50 -3.19
CA GLN A 30 2.40 -3.45 -4.16
C GLN A 30 1.40 -2.30 -4.03
N VAL A 31 0.10 -2.57 -3.93
CA VAL A 31 -0.91 -1.53 -3.72
C VAL A 31 -0.69 -0.80 -2.40
N VAL A 32 -0.46 -1.53 -1.30
CA VAL A 32 -0.24 -0.94 0.03
C VAL A 32 0.99 -0.02 0.03
N LEU A 33 2.13 -0.49 -0.49
CA LEU A 33 3.39 0.26 -0.49
C LEU A 33 3.34 1.47 -1.41
N LEU A 34 2.80 1.33 -2.62
CA LEU A 34 2.64 2.46 -3.54
C LEU A 34 1.71 3.53 -2.94
N ARG A 35 0.66 3.12 -2.23
CA ARG A 35 -0.23 4.07 -1.54
C ARG A 35 0.45 4.80 -0.38
N GLU A 36 1.24 4.11 0.45
CA GLU A 36 2.01 4.81 1.48
C GLU A 36 3.05 5.77 0.88
N LEU A 37 3.70 5.39 -0.21
CA LEU A 37 4.66 6.24 -0.93
C LEU A 37 3.99 7.44 -1.59
N LEU A 38 2.77 7.30 -2.12
CA LEU A 38 2.00 8.44 -2.62
C LEU A 38 1.73 9.47 -1.51
N VAL A 39 1.46 9.03 -0.28
CA VAL A 39 1.30 9.93 0.87
C VAL A 39 2.64 10.54 1.29
N ALA A 40 3.70 9.72 1.35
CA ALA A 40 5.02 10.18 1.79
C ALA A 40 5.68 11.18 0.81
N LEU A 41 5.33 11.09 -0.48
CA LEU A 41 5.96 11.86 -1.55
C LEU A 41 4.98 12.80 -2.27
N PHE A 42 3.84 13.13 -1.65
CA PHE A 42 2.86 14.12 -2.15
C PHE A 42 2.23 13.78 -3.53
N GLY A 43 2.01 12.49 -3.80
CA GLY A 43 0.93 12.07 -4.68
C GLY A 43 1.05 12.42 -6.17
N SER A 44 2.21 12.23 -6.81
CA SER A 44 2.35 12.41 -8.26
C SER A 44 2.28 11.09 -9.05
N GLU A 45 1.79 11.16 -10.30
CA GLU A 45 1.79 10.02 -11.22
C GLU A 45 3.21 9.50 -11.51
N LEU A 46 4.21 10.40 -11.49
CA LEU A 46 5.61 10.04 -11.68
C LEU A 46 6.09 9.04 -10.62
N ILE A 47 5.64 9.19 -9.38
CA ILE A 47 5.99 8.28 -8.27
C ILE A 47 5.43 6.87 -8.54
N LEU A 48 4.22 6.76 -9.10
CA LEU A 48 3.66 5.46 -9.48
C LEU A 48 4.47 4.80 -10.58
N ILE A 49 4.80 5.54 -11.64
CA ILE A 49 5.55 5.02 -12.79
C ILE A 49 6.95 4.55 -12.35
N LEU A 50 7.68 5.41 -11.62
CA LEU A 50 9.01 5.07 -11.11
C LEU A 50 8.96 3.95 -10.08
N GLY A 51 7.97 3.97 -9.19
CA GLY A 51 7.78 2.93 -8.18
C GLY A 51 7.52 1.56 -8.80
N MET A 52 6.68 1.50 -9.84
CA MET A 52 6.50 0.29 -10.66
C MET A 52 7.81 -0.17 -11.30
N GLY A 53 8.62 0.76 -11.80
CA GLY A 53 9.97 0.47 -12.31
C GLY A 53 10.85 -0.22 -11.27
N PHE A 54 10.95 0.31 -10.06
CA PHE A 54 11.73 -0.30 -8.98
C PHE A 54 11.20 -1.66 -8.52
N LEU A 55 9.87 -1.84 -8.49
CA LEU A 55 9.26 -3.14 -8.22
C LEU A 55 9.64 -4.19 -9.27
N LEU A 56 9.58 -3.82 -10.56
CA LEU A 56 9.98 -4.69 -11.67
C LEU A 56 11.47 -5.02 -11.64
N LEU A 57 12.33 -4.04 -11.36
CA LEU A 57 13.77 -4.25 -11.21
C LEU A 57 14.08 -5.17 -10.03
N GLY A 58 13.45 -4.94 -8.88
CA GLY A 58 13.59 -5.78 -7.70
C GLY A 58 13.17 -7.22 -7.99
N SER A 59 11.96 -7.42 -8.52
CA SER A 59 11.45 -8.76 -8.86
C SER A 59 12.30 -9.50 -9.88
N ALA A 60 12.78 -8.81 -10.93
CA ALA A 60 13.72 -9.39 -11.89
C ALA A 60 15.02 -9.83 -11.21
N ALA A 61 15.62 -8.97 -10.38
CA ALA A 61 16.82 -9.31 -9.61
C ALA A 61 16.58 -10.52 -8.67
N GLY A 62 15.43 -10.55 -8.00
CA GLY A 62 15.02 -11.66 -7.15
C GLY A 62 14.93 -12.98 -7.89
N VAL A 63 14.28 -13.02 -9.05
CA VAL A 63 14.22 -14.23 -9.89
C VAL A 63 15.62 -14.66 -10.32
N LEU A 64 16.47 -13.72 -10.77
CA LEU A 64 17.83 -14.00 -11.24
C LEU A 64 18.72 -14.59 -10.13
N ILE A 65 18.69 -14.01 -8.94
CA ILE A 65 19.39 -14.55 -7.75
C ILE A 65 18.85 -15.94 -7.43
N GLY A 66 17.53 -16.08 -7.43
CA GLY A 66 16.84 -17.32 -7.14
C GLY A 66 17.22 -18.46 -8.09
N ARG A 67 17.63 -18.19 -9.34
CA ARG A 67 18.02 -19.22 -10.34
C ARG A 67 19.29 -19.99 -9.97
N ARG A 68 20.18 -19.40 -9.16
CA ARG A 68 21.47 -19.99 -8.81
C ARG A 68 21.30 -20.89 -7.59
N GLY A 69 21.15 -22.20 -7.82
CA GLY A 69 21.17 -23.21 -6.76
C GLY A 69 20.12 -24.31 -6.91
N ARG A 70 20.37 -25.46 -6.27
CA ARG A 70 19.38 -26.54 -6.11
C ARG A 70 18.16 -26.02 -5.35
N PRO A 71 16.93 -26.51 -5.62
CA PRO A 71 15.75 -26.16 -4.84
C PRO A 71 16.04 -26.41 -3.35
N PRO A 72 16.13 -25.35 -2.52
CA PRO A 72 16.45 -25.48 -1.10
C PRO A 72 15.32 -26.18 -0.33
N ALA A 73 15.58 -26.60 0.92
CA ALA A 73 14.60 -27.28 1.78
C ALA A 73 13.30 -26.47 2.03
N GLU A 74 12.22 -27.16 2.43
CA GLU A 74 10.93 -26.55 2.85
C GLU A 74 11.13 -25.37 3.83
N ALA A 75 12.11 -25.52 4.73
CA ALA A 75 12.56 -24.51 5.69
C ALA A 75 12.82 -23.13 5.07
N TRP A 76 13.50 -23.10 3.92
CA TRP A 76 13.83 -21.84 3.25
C TRP A 76 12.61 -21.21 2.59
N THR A 77 11.70 -22.00 2.03
CA THR A 77 10.44 -21.48 1.49
C THR A 77 9.63 -20.81 2.60
N ALA A 78 9.51 -21.47 3.75
CA ALA A 78 8.83 -20.93 4.91
C ALA A 78 9.51 -19.68 5.46
N ALA A 79 10.85 -19.65 5.52
CA ALA A 79 11.61 -18.48 5.93
C ALA A 79 11.38 -17.29 5.01
N LEU A 80 11.40 -17.49 3.68
CA LEU A 80 11.14 -16.41 2.71
C LEU A 80 9.71 -15.86 2.84
N PHE A 81 8.70 -16.72 2.99
CA PHE A 81 7.32 -16.28 3.21
C PHE A 81 7.16 -15.52 4.53
N THR A 82 7.81 -15.99 5.59
CA THR A 82 7.78 -15.32 6.89
C THR A 82 8.46 -13.96 6.80
N LEU A 83 9.63 -13.89 6.17
CA LEU A 83 10.33 -12.63 5.92
C LEU A 83 9.47 -11.70 5.07
N PHE A 84 8.80 -12.19 4.02
CA PHE A 84 7.95 -11.38 3.16
C PHE A 84 6.76 -10.81 3.92
N GLY A 85 6.17 -11.63 4.80
CA GLY A 85 5.06 -11.21 5.63
C GLY A 85 5.42 -10.20 6.72
N LEU A 86 6.64 -10.26 7.27
CA LEU A 86 7.15 -9.25 8.21
C LEU A 86 7.63 -7.98 7.49
N LEU A 87 8.24 -8.13 6.32
CA LEU A 87 8.81 -7.04 5.54
C LEU A 87 7.73 -6.09 5.04
N LEU A 88 6.58 -6.59 4.58
CA LEU A 88 5.50 -5.75 4.06
C LEU A 88 5.01 -4.67 5.05
N PRO A 89 4.50 -5.00 6.25
CA PRO A 89 4.06 -3.98 7.21
C PRO A 89 5.22 -3.16 7.76
N LEU A 90 6.44 -3.71 7.83
CA LEU A 90 7.63 -2.96 8.23
C LEU A 90 7.93 -1.84 7.22
N LEU A 91 7.92 -2.14 5.92
CA LEU A 91 8.15 -1.16 4.86
C LEU A 91 7.00 -0.14 4.80
N ALA A 92 5.76 -0.54 5.03
CA ALA A 92 4.63 0.38 5.14
C ALA A 92 4.78 1.34 6.33
N ALA A 93 5.24 0.85 7.48
CA ALA A 93 5.53 1.70 8.64
C ALA A 93 6.73 2.62 8.38
N LEU A 94 7.78 2.11 7.73
CA LEU A 94 8.95 2.90 7.33
C LEU A 94 8.55 4.03 6.39
N ALA A 95 7.68 3.77 5.41
CA ALA A 95 7.18 4.78 4.47
C ALA A 95 6.60 6.01 5.19
N ARG A 96 5.86 5.77 6.29
CA ARG A 96 5.29 6.83 7.12
C ARG A 96 6.33 7.58 7.94
N ALA A 97 7.41 6.90 8.34
CA ALA A 97 8.50 7.49 9.10
C ALA A 97 9.53 8.22 8.22
N LEU A 98 9.57 7.97 6.90
CA LEU A 98 10.59 8.55 6.00
C LEU A 98 10.66 10.07 6.05
N ARG A 99 9.52 10.77 6.11
CA ARG A 99 9.49 12.24 6.17
C ARG A 99 10.05 12.78 7.48
N PHE A 100 9.73 12.11 8.59
CA PHE A 100 10.28 12.43 9.88
C PHE A 100 11.81 12.21 9.90
N VAL A 101 12.29 11.12 9.29
CA VAL A 101 13.73 10.78 9.23
C VAL A 101 14.51 11.70 8.28
N SER A 102 13.93 12.08 7.14
CA SER A 102 14.59 12.95 6.17
C SER A 102 14.65 14.42 6.61
N GLY A 103 13.88 14.80 7.64
CA GLY A 103 13.84 16.19 8.13
C GLY A 103 13.27 17.17 7.12
N THR A 104 12.51 16.67 6.13
CA THR A 104 11.91 17.51 5.10
C THR A 104 10.93 18.49 5.77
N PRO A 105 11.04 19.81 5.50
CA PRO A 105 10.09 20.78 6.05
C PRO A 105 8.66 20.39 5.72
N ARG A 106 7.74 20.57 6.67
CA ARG A 106 6.34 20.21 6.47
C ARG A 106 5.74 21.01 5.32
N GLY A 107 5.00 20.34 4.45
CA GLY A 107 4.41 20.95 3.25
C GLY A 107 5.41 21.20 2.11
N ALA A 108 6.70 20.88 2.28
CA ALA A 108 7.67 20.93 1.19
C ALA A 108 7.78 19.57 0.49
N TYR A 109 7.84 19.60 -0.84
CA TYR A 109 8.14 18.42 -1.63
C TYR A 109 9.58 17.95 -1.34
N PRO A 110 9.80 16.65 -1.04
CA PRO A 110 11.14 16.10 -0.97
C PRO A 110 11.86 16.32 -2.32
N SER A 111 13.17 16.57 -2.29
CA SER A 111 13.91 16.72 -3.54
C SER A 111 13.89 15.42 -4.34
N PHE A 112 13.91 15.53 -5.67
CA PHE A 112 13.79 14.38 -6.56
C PHE A 112 14.79 13.24 -6.26
N PRO A 113 16.07 13.49 -5.94
CA PRO A 113 16.98 12.42 -5.52
C PRO A 113 16.55 11.67 -4.26
N PHE A 114 15.96 12.35 -3.27
CA PHE A 114 15.43 11.70 -2.08
C PHE A 114 14.19 10.85 -2.42
N GLN A 115 13.31 11.35 -3.29
CA GLN A 115 12.17 10.57 -3.77
C GLN A 115 12.64 9.26 -4.44
N LEU A 116 13.68 9.32 -5.28
CA LEU A 116 14.24 8.15 -5.95
C LEU A 116 14.86 7.16 -4.96
N LEU A 117 15.56 7.67 -3.94
CA LEU A 117 16.15 6.85 -2.88
C LEU A 117 15.06 6.14 -2.06
N ASP A 118 14.00 6.85 -1.68
CA ASP A 118 12.88 6.30 -0.92
C ASP A 118 12.15 5.21 -1.71
N LEU A 119 11.86 5.45 -2.99
CA LEU A 119 11.30 4.45 -3.89
C LEU A 119 12.18 3.19 -3.98
N CYS A 120 13.48 3.38 -4.17
CA CYS A 120 14.43 2.28 -4.25
C CYS A 120 14.49 1.49 -2.93
N LEU A 121 14.64 2.19 -1.81
CA LEU A 121 14.78 1.62 -0.48
C LEU A 121 13.58 0.77 -0.08
N LEU A 122 12.36 1.20 -0.45
CA LEU A 122 11.15 0.48 -0.06
C LEU A 122 10.75 -0.59 -1.09
N LEU A 123 10.79 -0.28 -2.37
CA LEU A 123 10.19 -1.16 -3.38
C LEU A 123 11.15 -2.23 -3.90
N VAL A 124 12.45 -1.96 -3.95
CA VAL A 124 13.43 -2.97 -4.41
C VAL A 124 13.49 -4.18 -3.46
N PRO A 125 13.60 -4.03 -2.13
CA PRO A 125 13.62 -5.19 -1.23
C PRO A 125 12.34 -6.02 -1.28
N PHE A 126 11.18 -5.34 -1.38
CA PHE A 126 9.88 -6.00 -1.51
C PHE A 126 9.79 -6.78 -2.83
N GLY A 127 10.11 -6.13 -3.96
CA GLY A 127 10.11 -6.76 -5.27
C GLY A 127 11.08 -7.93 -5.34
N LEU A 128 12.31 -7.76 -4.82
CA LEU A 128 13.35 -8.80 -4.78
C LEU A 128 12.87 -10.05 -4.05
N LEU A 129 12.22 -9.88 -2.89
CA LEU A 129 11.71 -11.01 -2.13
C LEU A 129 10.53 -11.71 -2.83
N GLY A 130 9.63 -10.93 -3.46
CA GLY A 130 8.57 -11.47 -4.31
C GLY A 130 9.11 -12.28 -5.49
N GLY A 131 10.12 -11.75 -6.19
CA GLY A 131 10.79 -12.42 -7.30
C GLY A 131 11.51 -13.71 -6.89
N LEU A 132 12.20 -13.70 -5.74
CA LEU A 132 12.81 -14.91 -5.16
C LEU A 132 11.77 -15.99 -4.87
N LEU A 133 10.65 -15.62 -4.25
CA LEU A 133 9.54 -16.51 -3.93
C LEU A 133 8.90 -17.10 -5.19
N PHE A 134 8.57 -16.26 -6.18
CA PHE A 134 8.01 -16.71 -7.45
C PHE A 134 8.96 -17.65 -8.19
N GLY A 135 10.20 -17.23 -8.41
CA GLY A 135 11.20 -18.01 -9.15
C GLY A 135 11.47 -19.37 -8.50
N ARG A 136 11.33 -19.46 -7.17
CA ARG A 136 11.43 -20.71 -6.44
C ARG A 136 10.19 -21.59 -6.57
N CYS A 137 9.00 -21.05 -6.31
CA CYS A 137 7.75 -21.80 -6.37
C CYS A 137 7.48 -22.32 -7.80
N ALA A 138 7.82 -21.51 -8.81
CA ALA A 138 7.75 -21.90 -10.22
C ALA A 138 8.66 -23.11 -10.52
N ARG A 139 9.90 -23.13 -10.01
CA ARG A 139 10.80 -24.30 -10.19
C ARG A 139 10.26 -25.56 -9.53
N LEU A 140 9.73 -25.46 -8.30
CA LEU A 140 9.12 -26.60 -7.61
C LEU A 140 7.91 -27.14 -8.38
N HIS A 141 7.12 -26.25 -8.97
CA HIS A 141 5.96 -26.62 -9.78
C HIS A 141 6.38 -27.29 -11.10
N VAL A 142 7.40 -26.76 -11.79
CA VAL A 142 7.93 -27.34 -13.04
C VAL A 142 8.61 -28.69 -12.80
N ALA A 143 9.36 -28.84 -11.70
CA ALA A 143 9.98 -30.11 -11.32
C ALA A 143 8.94 -31.24 -11.12
N GLY A 144 7.70 -30.88 -10.79
CA GLY A 144 6.56 -31.82 -10.74
C GLY A 144 5.93 -32.13 -12.10
N GLN A 145 6.69 -32.06 -13.20
CA GLN A 145 6.24 -32.27 -14.59
C GLN A 145 5.12 -31.33 -15.06
N ARG A 146 5.11 -30.09 -14.57
CA ARG A 146 4.16 -29.05 -15.01
C ARG A 146 4.84 -27.95 -15.81
N THR A 147 4.06 -27.12 -16.48
CA THR A 147 4.58 -26.04 -17.33
C THR A 147 4.79 -24.76 -16.52
N LEU A 148 5.77 -23.95 -16.93
CA LEU A 148 5.96 -22.59 -16.40
C LEU A 148 4.72 -21.71 -16.64
N ALA A 149 4.06 -21.87 -17.78
CA ALA A 149 2.82 -21.17 -18.09
C ALA A 149 1.71 -21.43 -17.04
N SER A 150 1.58 -22.68 -16.58
CA SER A 150 0.62 -23.00 -15.52
C SER A 150 1.00 -22.42 -14.16
N ALA A 151 2.31 -22.27 -13.88
CA ALA A 151 2.76 -21.62 -12.65
C ALA A 151 2.42 -20.11 -12.66
N TYR A 152 2.67 -19.47 -13.79
CA TYR A 152 2.34 -18.06 -14.01
C TYR A 152 0.83 -17.82 -13.93
N ALA A 153 0.00 -18.68 -14.55
CA ALA A 153 -1.46 -18.55 -14.47
C ALA A 153 -1.99 -18.62 -13.02
N ILE A 154 -1.44 -19.49 -12.17
CA ILE A 154 -1.85 -19.61 -10.76
C ILE A 154 -1.39 -18.38 -9.95
N GLU A 155 -0.17 -17.92 -10.19
CA GLU A 155 0.35 -16.70 -9.55
C GLU A 155 -0.50 -15.49 -9.95
N SER A 156 -0.82 -15.34 -11.25
CA SER A 156 -1.67 -14.25 -11.74
C SER A 156 -3.10 -14.33 -11.19
N ALA A 157 -3.66 -15.53 -11.00
CA ALA A 157 -4.95 -15.69 -10.31
C ALA A 157 -4.87 -15.21 -8.85
N GLY A 158 -3.76 -15.52 -8.17
CA GLY A 158 -3.44 -14.97 -6.86
C GLY A 158 -3.36 -13.45 -6.88
N ALA A 159 -2.64 -12.89 -7.85
CA ALA A 159 -2.50 -11.45 -8.03
C ALA A 159 -3.86 -10.77 -8.21
N VAL A 160 -4.73 -11.27 -9.10
CA VAL A 160 -6.10 -10.76 -9.27
C VAL A 160 -6.86 -10.77 -7.94
N ALA A 161 -6.77 -11.85 -7.16
CA ALA A 161 -7.39 -11.90 -5.84
C ALA A 161 -6.79 -10.89 -4.85
N GLY A 162 -5.47 -10.68 -4.88
CA GLY A 162 -4.78 -9.68 -4.06
C GLY A 162 -5.15 -8.24 -4.42
N GLY A 163 -5.26 -7.92 -5.70
CA GLY A 163 -5.72 -6.63 -6.20
C GLY A 163 -7.18 -6.38 -5.82
N ALA A 164 -8.06 -7.36 -6.04
CA ALA A 164 -9.45 -7.29 -5.63
C ALA A 164 -9.57 -7.10 -4.10
N ALA A 165 -8.79 -7.83 -3.30
CA ALA A 165 -8.77 -7.70 -1.84
C ALA A 165 -8.31 -6.29 -1.41
N ALA A 166 -7.29 -5.73 -2.04
CA ALA A 166 -6.82 -4.38 -1.75
C ALA A 166 -7.88 -3.32 -2.13
N SER A 167 -8.44 -3.40 -3.34
CA SER A 167 -9.46 -2.47 -3.83
C SER A 167 -10.75 -2.54 -3.02
N LEU A 168 -11.28 -3.75 -2.77
CA LEU A 168 -12.49 -3.93 -1.97
C LEU A 168 -12.25 -3.56 -0.51
N GLY A 169 -11.08 -3.87 0.05
CA GLY A 169 -10.71 -3.46 1.41
C GLY A 169 -10.81 -1.94 1.59
N LEU A 170 -10.21 -1.17 0.69
CA LEU A 170 -10.28 0.29 0.70
C LEU A 170 -11.72 0.80 0.50
N ALA A 171 -12.46 0.20 -0.44
CA ALA A 171 -13.87 0.53 -0.65
C ALA A 171 -14.73 0.26 0.59
N LEU A 172 -14.40 -0.75 1.40
CA LEU A 172 -15.06 -1.07 2.67
C LEU A 172 -14.55 -0.24 3.86
N GLY A 173 -13.53 0.60 3.67
CA GLY A 173 -12.99 1.49 4.71
C GLY A 173 -11.85 0.90 5.54
N LEU A 174 -11.25 -0.20 5.06
CA LEU A 174 -10.03 -0.75 5.66
C LEU A 174 -8.88 0.25 5.50
N GLN A 175 -8.21 0.58 6.60
CA GLN A 175 -7.01 1.41 6.57
C GLN A 175 -5.86 0.69 5.86
N ASN A 176 -5.00 1.44 5.19
CA ASN A 176 -3.94 0.89 4.34
C ASN A 176 -2.90 0.10 5.15
N LEU A 177 -2.57 0.55 6.38
CA LEU A 177 -1.71 -0.20 7.30
C LEU A 177 -2.32 -1.55 7.69
N ALA A 178 -3.63 -1.60 7.95
CA ALA A 178 -4.33 -2.83 8.28
C ALA A 178 -4.35 -3.81 7.09
N ALA A 179 -4.51 -3.30 5.86
CA ALA A 179 -4.37 -4.10 4.65
C ALA A 179 -2.96 -4.70 4.54
N GLY A 180 -1.90 -3.92 4.79
CA GLY A 180 -0.52 -4.40 4.83
C GLY A 180 -0.28 -5.50 5.87
N LEU A 181 -0.85 -5.35 7.07
CA LEU A 181 -0.79 -6.36 8.13
C LEU A 181 -1.52 -7.66 7.75
N LEU A 182 -2.68 -7.56 7.10
CA LEU A 182 -3.43 -8.72 6.59
C LEU A 182 -2.67 -9.44 5.47
N GLY A 183 -2.06 -8.69 4.54
CA GLY A 183 -1.16 -9.26 3.53
C GLY A 183 0.03 -9.96 4.17
N GLY A 184 0.60 -9.37 5.22
CA GLY A 184 1.66 -9.95 6.02
C GLY A 184 1.25 -11.28 6.67
N LEU A 185 0.06 -11.32 7.30
CA LEU A 185 -0.52 -12.52 7.89
C LEU A 185 -0.74 -13.62 6.84
N ALA A 186 -1.25 -13.27 5.66
CA ALA A 186 -1.44 -14.22 4.56
C ALA A 186 -0.10 -14.86 4.12
N ALA A 187 0.97 -14.06 4.02
CA ALA A 187 2.30 -14.56 3.69
C ALA A 187 2.86 -15.47 4.79
N VAL A 188 2.76 -15.07 6.06
CA VAL A 188 3.21 -15.89 7.20
C VAL A 188 2.43 -17.20 7.28
N LEU A 189 1.12 -17.17 7.05
CA LEU A 189 0.28 -18.37 6.99
C LEU A 189 0.74 -19.29 5.85
N ALA A 190 1.08 -18.73 4.69
CA ALA A 190 1.62 -19.52 3.58
C ALA A 190 2.97 -20.16 3.94
N GLY A 191 3.82 -19.45 4.70
CA GLY A 191 5.06 -19.98 5.26
C GLY A 191 4.82 -21.13 6.25
N TRP A 192 3.88 -20.95 7.19
CA TRP A 192 3.52 -21.98 8.17
C TRP A 192 2.99 -23.26 7.52
N LEU A 193 2.09 -23.12 6.52
CA LEU A 193 1.54 -24.23 5.75
C LEU A 193 2.59 -24.93 4.88
N SER A 194 3.70 -24.27 4.59
CA SER A 194 4.83 -24.83 3.85
C SER A 194 5.79 -25.64 4.73
N SER A 195 5.78 -25.48 6.06
CA SER A 195 6.66 -26.17 7.02
C SER A 195 6.07 -27.50 7.54
N LYS A 196 5.50 -28.35 6.67
CA LYS A 196 4.73 -29.53 7.12
C LYS A 196 5.57 -30.61 7.84
N HIS A 197 6.82 -30.79 7.44
CA HIS A 197 7.62 -31.93 7.89
C HIS A 197 8.65 -31.60 8.98
N SER A 198 8.57 -30.41 9.61
CA SER A 198 9.54 -30.01 10.64
C SER A 198 8.91 -29.11 11.72
N PRO A 199 8.56 -29.65 12.90
CA PRO A 199 7.81 -28.91 13.92
C PRO A 199 8.59 -27.71 14.48
N GLY A 200 9.93 -27.80 14.62
CA GLY A 200 10.76 -26.67 15.06
C GLY A 200 10.74 -25.48 14.10
N LEU A 201 10.53 -25.72 12.80
CA LEU A 201 10.43 -24.70 11.76
C LEU A 201 9.05 -24.01 11.70
N ARG A 202 8.06 -24.51 12.46
CA ARG A 202 6.73 -23.89 12.55
C ARG A 202 6.66 -22.81 13.63
N LEU A 203 7.57 -22.84 14.60
CA LEU A 203 7.58 -21.87 15.71
C LEU A 203 7.85 -20.45 15.21
N VAL A 204 8.76 -20.28 14.25
CA VAL A 204 9.11 -18.97 13.68
C VAL A 204 7.91 -18.31 12.98
N PRO A 205 7.24 -18.93 11.98
CA PRO A 205 6.06 -18.33 11.38
C PRO A 205 4.89 -18.23 12.38
N ALA A 206 4.76 -19.13 13.35
CA ALA A 206 3.72 -18.99 14.38
C ALA A 206 3.95 -17.74 15.26
N ALA A 207 5.18 -17.50 15.71
CA ALA A 207 5.53 -16.31 16.48
C ALA A 207 5.36 -15.03 15.65
N ALA A 208 5.80 -15.03 14.39
CA ALA A 208 5.57 -13.93 13.46
C ALA A 208 4.08 -13.66 13.25
N GLY A 209 3.27 -14.72 13.11
CA GLY A 209 1.82 -14.61 12.94
C GLY A 209 1.15 -14.02 14.18
N LEU A 210 1.56 -14.43 15.37
CA LEU A 210 1.06 -13.88 16.62
C LEU A 210 1.43 -12.39 16.77
N LEU A 211 2.67 -12.02 16.42
CA LEU A 211 3.12 -10.63 16.41
C LEU A 211 2.28 -9.77 15.45
N LEU A 212 2.08 -10.25 14.21
CA LEU A 212 1.27 -9.54 13.22
C LEU A 212 -0.20 -9.45 13.63
N LEU A 213 -0.75 -10.48 14.27
CA LEU A 213 -2.11 -10.46 14.80
C LEU A 213 -2.25 -9.42 15.93
N ALA A 214 -1.29 -9.38 16.85
CA ALA A 214 -1.25 -8.36 17.90
C ALA A 214 -1.15 -6.94 17.30
N ALA A 215 -0.30 -6.76 16.28
CA ALA A 215 -0.18 -5.50 15.55
C ALA A 215 -1.48 -5.13 14.81
N LEU A 216 -2.20 -6.11 14.24
CA LEU A 216 -3.49 -5.89 13.59
C LEU A 216 -4.57 -5.42 14.56
N LEU A 217 -4.65 -6.03 15.75
CA LEU A 217 -5.57 -5.60 16.81
C LEU A 217 -5.25 -4.19 17.32
N LEU A 218 -3.97 -3.82 17.31
CA LEU A 218 -3.50 -2.48 17.66
C LEU A 218 -3.44 -1.53 16.45
N SER A 219 -3.88 -1.96 15.27
CA SER A 219 -3.66 -1.22 14.03
C SER A 219 -4.24 0.21 14.05
N PRO A 220 -5.42 0.51 14.63
CA PRO A 220 -5.90 1.89 14.70
C PRO A 220 -5.01 2.80 15.56
N ARG A 221 -4.36 2.25 16.59
CA ARG A 221 -3.41 3.00 17.44
C ARG A 221 -2.08 3.20 16.75
N LEU A 222 -1.57 2.16 16.07
CA LEU A 222 -0.36 2.24 15.26
C LEU A 222 -0.52 3.22 14.12
N ASP A 223 -1.68 3.21 13.46
CA ASP A 223 -2.01 4.09 12.34
C ASP A 223 -1.96 5.56 12.77
N ARG A 224 -2.60 5.91 13.90
CA ARG A 224 -2.50 7.26 14.49
C ARG A 224 -1.09 7.61 14.95
N PHE A 225 -0.40 6.70 15.63
CA PHE A 225 0.96 6.94 16.13
C PHE A 225 1.94 7.24 15.00
N LEU A 226 1.96 6.40 13.95
CA LEU A 226 2.85 6.57 12.80
C LEU A 226 2.50 7.82 12.00
N THR A 227 1.22 8.12 11.83
CA THR A 227 0.79 9.36 11.15
C THR A 227 1.13 10.59 11.99
N GLY A 228 1.03 10.49 13.31
CA GLY A 228 1.35 11.56 14.25
C GLY A 228 2.82 11.99 14.26
N LEU A 229 3.72 11.18 13.68
CA LEU A 229 5.13 11.57 13.51
C LEU A 229 5.29 12.74 12.54
N ASP A 230 4.47 12.80 11.50
CA ASP A 230 4.43 13.91 10.52
C ASP A 230 3.38 14.97 10.91
N HIS A 231 2.31 14.52 11.59
CA HIS A 231 1.15 15.34 11.98
C HIS A 231 0.97 15.44 13.51
N PRO A 232 1.65 16.34 14.23
CA PRO A 232 1.65 16.35 15.71
C PRO A 232 0.31 16.75 16.33
N TYR A 233 -0.51 17.53 15.62
CA TYR A 233 -1.83 17.98 16.07
C TYR A 233 -2.96 17.17 15.44
N LEU A 234 -2.69 15.90 15.09
CA LEU A 234 -3.62 15.02 14.39
C LEU A 234 -4.92 14.82 15.19
N ALA A 235 -6.01 15.36 14.66
CA ALA A 235 -7.37 15.16 15.15
C ALA A 235 -7.99 13.89 14.57
N ALA A 236 -7.80 13.65 13.25
CA ALA A 236 -8.34 12.50 12.56
C ALA A 236 -7.47 12.06 11.39
N VAL A 237 -7.48 10.75 11.08
CA VAL A 237 -6.86 10.19 9.87
C VAL A 237 -7.74 9.09 9.30
N ARG A 238 -7.88 9.05 7.97
CA ARG A 238 -8.57 7.99 7.24
C ARG A 238 -7.96 7.79 5.86
N ASP A 239 -7.75 6.54 5.49
CA ASP A 239 -7.56 6.14 4.10
C ASP A 239 -8.90 5.94 3.38
N THR A 240 -9.03 6.52 2.19
CA THR A 240 -10.14 6.36 1.24
C THR A 240 -9.63 5.75 -0.06
N PRO A 241 -10.49 5.29 -0.99
CA PRO A 241 -10.03 4.85 -2.30
C PRO A 241 -9.16 5.88 -3.03
N TYR A 242 -9.42 7.18 -2.82
CA TYR A 242 -8.77 8.29 -3.51
C TYR A 242 -7.47 8.78 -2.85
N GLY A 243 -7.29 8.56 -1.55
CA GLY A 243 -6.07 8.96 -0.87
C GLY A 243 -6.15 8.85 0.64
N ARG A 244 -5.12 9.31 1.33
CA ARG A 244 -5.18 9.53 2.79
C ARG A 244 -5.64 10.94 3.08
N VAL A 245 -6.60 11.05 3.99
CA VAL A 245 -7.07 12.31 4.53
C VAL A 245 -6.65 12.38 5.99
N ALA A 246 -5.93 13.44 6.37
CA ALA A 246 -5.57 13.73 7.74
C ALA A 246 -6.06 15.14 8.11
N ALA A 247 -6.61 15.31 9.31
CA ALA A 247 -7.04 16.59 9.83
C ALA A 247 -6.21 16.93 11.07
N GLU A 248 -5.65 18.13 11.10
CA GLU A 248 -4.97 18.70 12.25
C GLU A 248 -5.76 19.86 12.83
N GLU A 249 -5.81 19.95 14.16
CA GLU A 249 -6.43 21.07 14.86
C GLU A 249 -5.44 21.69 15.83
N SER A 250 -5.12 22.97 15.63
CA SER A 250 -4.18 23.70 16.48
C SER A 250 -4.63 25.14 16.64
N HIS A 251 -4.75 25.61 17.90
CA HIS A 251 -5.10 27.00 18.22
C HIS A 251 -6.37 27.54 17.52
N GLY A 252 -7.37 26.68 17.28
CA GLY A 252 -8.61 27.03 16.57
C GLY A 252 -8.50 27.06 15.03
N GLN A 253 -7.32 26.76 14.48
CA GLN A 253 -7.12 26.52 13.06
C GLN A 253 -7.25 25.03 12.78
N LEU A 254 -8.08 24.70 11.80
CA LEU A 254 -8.26 23.35 11.27
C LEU A 254 -7.57 23.28 9.92
N ALA A 255 -6.63 22.35 9.76
CA ALA A 255 -5.93 22.08 8.51
C ALA A 255 -6.19 20.64 8.06
N VAL A 256 -6.64 20.48 6.82
CA VAL A 256 -6.92 19.17 6.22
C VAL A 256 -5.87 18.89 5.15
N PHE A 257 -5.27 17.71 5.23
CA PHE A 257 -4.23 17.23 4.34
C PHE A 257 -4.73 16.06 3.51
N GLN A 258 -4.47 16.09 2.21
CA GLN A 258 -4.71 14.99 1.29
C GLN A 258 -3.38 14.47 0.75
N ASN A 259 -3.11 13.18 0.95
CA ASN A 259 -1.83 12.55 0.61
C ASN A 259 -0.61 13.34 1.13
N GLY A 260 -0.74 13.93 2.33
CA GLY A 260 0.31 14.74 2.97
C GLY A 260 0.37 16.19 2.50
N ALA A 261 -0.25 16.56 1.37
CA ALA A 261 -0.36 17.94 0.90
C ALA A 261 -1.46 18.68 1.67
N LEU A 262 -1.25 19.96 2.00
CA LEU A 262 -2.31 20.81 2.54
C LEU A 262 -3.38 20.98 1.47
N ALA A 263 -4.60 20.55 1.76
CA ALA A 263 -5.74 20.66 0.86
C ALA A 263 -6.64 21.84 1.26
N PHE A 264 -6.87 22.02 2.56
CA PHE A 264 -7.73 23.08 3.08
C PHE A 264 -7.27 23.56 4.44
N GLU A 265 -7.49 24.85 4.72
CA GLU A 265 -7.45 25.40 6.07
C GLU A 265 -8.58 26.40 6.29
N ASN A 266 -9.19 26.38 7.48
CA ASN A 266 -10.37 27.20 7.79
C ASN A 266 -10.08 28.71 7.93
N GLN A 267 -8.80 29.12 7.97
CA GLN A 267 -8.37 30.51 8.09
C GLN A 267 -7.70 31.05 6.81
N GLY A 268 -7.65 30.25 5.74
CA GLY A 268 -7.09 30.67 4.46
C GLY A 268 -8.05 31.52 3.63
N THR A 269 -7.50 32.29 2.67
CA THR A 269 -8.26 33.18 1.78
C THR A 269 -8.52 32.59 0.39
N GLN A 270 -7.96 31.42 0.07
CA GLN A 270 -8.00 30.87 -1.30
C GLN A 270 -9.43 30.65 -1.83
N ALA A 271 -10.35 30.19 -0.97
CA ALA A 271 -11.74 30.00 -1.35
C ALA A 271 -12.47 31.32 -1.62
N GLU A 272 -12.19 32.35 -0.82
CA GLU A 272 -12.72 33.70 -1.02
C GLU A 272 -12.18 34.25 -2.34
N GLU A 273 -10.86 34.22 -2.54
CA GLU A 273 -10.23 34.68 -3.78
C GLU A 273 -10.84 33.99 -5.01
N PHE A 274 -10.95 32.67 -5.01
CA PHE A 274 -11.49 31.92 -6.14
C PHE A 274 -12.98 32.23 -6.38
N ALA A 275 -13.82 32.15 -5.33
CA ALA A 275 -15.26 32.33 -5.47
C ALA A 275 -15.62 33.78 -5.84
N GLN A 276 -15.01 34.76 -5.18
CA GLN A 276 -15.30 36.18 -5.39
C GLN A 276 -14.84 36.64 -6.78
N ILE A 277 -13.64 36.25 -7.21
CA ILE A 277 -13.15 36.59 -8.56
C ILE A 277 -14.06 35.95 -9.63
N ALA A 278 -14.42 34.67 -9.47
CA ALA A 278 -15.32 34.00 -10.41
C ALA A 278 -16.72 34.66 -10.44
N ALA A 279 -17.22 35.13 -9.30
CA ALA A 279 -18.51 35.81 -9.21
C ALA A 279 -18.49 37.20 -9.88
N LEU A 280 -17.34 37.91 -9.90
CA LEU A 280 -17.21 39.21 -10.56
C LEU A 280 -17.30 39.13 -12.10
N GLU A 281 -16.99 37.97 -12.68
CA GLU A 281 -17.09 37.75 -14.13
C GLU A 281 -18.54 37.60 -14.63
N THR A 282 -19.53 37.63 -13.74
CA THR A 282 -20.93 37.50 -14.11
C THR A 282 -21.84 38.43 -13.31
N ASP A 283 -22.75 39.13 -13.99
CA ASP A 283 -23.67 40.06 -13.33
C ASP A 283 -24.61 39.35 -12.33
N ARG A 284 -24.94 38.07 -12.58
CA ARG A 284 -25.86 37.27 -11.77
C ARG A 284 -25.51 35.77 -11.81
N PRO A 285 -24.71 35.28 -10.86
CA PRO A 285 -24.37 33.86 -10.79
C PRO A 285 -25.57 33.03 -10.27
N ALA A 286 -26.51 32.70 -11.15
CA ALA A 286 -27.77 32.05 -10.77
C ALA A 286 -27.66 30.53 -10.59
N ARG A 287 -26.84 29.85 -11.39
CA ARG A 287 -26.63 28.39 -11.30
C ARG A 287 -25.14 28.10 -11.30
N ILE A 288 -24.66 27.43 -10.28
CA ILE A 288 -23.23 27.22 -10.05
C ILE A 288 -22.99 25.73 -9.89
N LEU A 289 -22.04 25.20 -10.66
CA LEU A 289 -21.54 23.84 -10.53
C LEU A 289 -20.17 23.91 -9.86
N LEU A 290 -20.06 23.32 -8.67
CA LEU A 290 -18.81 23.14 -7.95
C LEU A 290 -18.30 21.73 -8.19
N LEU A 291 -17.14 21.63 -8.82
CA LEU A 291 -16.43 20.38 -9.05
C LEU A 291 -15.30 20.27 -8.02
N GLY A 292 -15.52 19.51 -6.95
CA GLY A 292 -14.64 19.52 -5.77
C GLY A 292 -14.81 20.77 -4.91
N GLY A 293 -13.86 21.00 -3.99
CA GLY A 293 -13.81 22.19 -3.14
C GLY A 293 -14.93 22.29 -2.10
N GLY A 294 -15.77 21.27 -1.95
CA GLY A 294 -16.90 21.26 -1.01
C GLY A 294 -16.46 21.48 0.43
N MET A 295 -15.29 20.96 0.78
CA MET A 295 -14.67 21.11 2.10
C MET A 295 -13.69 22.28 2.20
N GLU A 296 -13.38 22.94 1.08
CA GLU A 296 -12.38 24.01 1.01
C GLU A 296 -12.94 25.38 1.40
N GLY A 297 -14.19 25.44 1.89
CA GLY A 297 -14.87 26.69 2.19
C GLY A 297 -15.52 27.37 0.98
N LEU A 298 -15.29 26.86 -0.24
CA LEU A 298 -15.87 27.39 -1.48
C LEU A 298 -17.40 27.48 -1.46
N VAL A 299 -18.07 26.48 -0.89
CA VAL A 299 -19.54 26.47 -0.78
C VAL A 299 -20.04 27.68 0.01
N ARG A 300 -19.35 28.04 1.10
CA ARG A 300 -19.72 29.19 1.93
C ARG A 300 -19.61 30.50 1.16
N GLU A 301 -18.50 30.68 0.45
CA GLU A 301 -18.22 31.89 -0.33
C GLU A 301 -19.19 32.04 -1.51
N VAL A 302 -19.46 30.94 -2.22
CA VAL A 302 -20.42 30.91 -3.31
C VAL A 302 -21.84 31.25 -2.85
N LEU A 303 -22.28 30.72 -1.71
CA LEU A 303 -23.60 31.00 -1.16
C LEU A 303 -23.77 32.47 -0.75
N ALA A 304 -22.69 33.20 -0.48
CA ALA A 304 -22.75 34.65 -0.18
C ALA A 304 -23.31 35.47 -1.36
N HIS A 305 -23.18 34.97 -2.59
CA HIS A 305 -23.71 35.61 -3.80
C HIS A 305 -25.19 35.27 -4.09
N ARG A 306 -25.83 34.47 -3.23
CA ARG A 306 -27.25 34.07 -3.33
C ARG A 306 -27.62 33.49 -4.71
N PRO A 307 -26.92 32.45 -5.19
CA PRO A 307 -27.32 31.71 -6.38
C PRO A 307 -28.71 31.09 -6.20
N ALA A 308 -29.42 30.84 -7.30
CA ALA A 308 -30.67 30.09 -7.28
C ALA A 308 -30.43 28.58 -7.11
N GLU A 309 -29.30 28.06 -7.60
CA GLU A 309 -28.94 26.65 -7.53
C GLU A 309 -27.42 26.48 -7.41
N VAL A 310 -26.99 25.58 -6.52
CA VAL A 310 -25.59 25.15 -6.40
C VAL A 310 -25.57 23.63 -6.43
N GLU A 311 -24.91 23.06 -7.43
CA GLU A 311 -24.65 21.63 -7.54
C GLU A 311 -23.20 21.37 -7.14
N LEU A 312 -22.99 20.59 -6.08
CA LEU A 312 -21.66 20.18 -5.62
C LEU A 312 -21.41 18.73 -6.04
N VAL A 313 -20.36 18.53 -6.83
CA VAL A 313 -19.90 17.21 -7.26
C VAL A 313 -18.56 16.93 -6.58
N GLU A 314 -18.60 16.05 -5.59
CA GLU A 314 -17.41 15.59 -4.87
C GLU A 314 -17.05 14.15 -5.27
N LEU A 315 -15.76 13.93 -5.53
CA LEU A 315 -15.28 12.61 -5.92
C LEU A 315 -15.24 11.65 -4.72
N ASP A 316 -14.86 12.15 -3.54
CA ASP A 316 -14.74 11.35 -2.33
C ASP A 316 -15.84 11.70 -1.31
N PRO A 317 -16.92 10.91 -1.20
CA PRO A 317 -18.00 11.20 -0.25
C PRO A 317 -17.57 11.00 1.21
N ARG A 318 -16.44 10.31 1.48
CA ARG A 318 -15.91 10.13 2.84
C ARG A 318 -15.09 11.34 3.28
N PHE A 319 -14.45 12.03 2.34
CA PHE A 319 -13.77 13.29 2.58
C PHE A 319 -14.71 14.32 3.21
N VAL A 320 -15.95 14.38 2.73
CA VAL A 320 -16.98 15.31 3.25
C VAL A 320 -17.47 14.96 4.66
N ARG A 321 -17.38 13.69 5.09
CA ARG A 321 -17.91 13.21 6.40
C ARG A 321 -16.89 13.20 7.54
N LEU A 322 -15.66 13.67 7.29
CA LEU A 322 -14.57 13.62 8.27
C LEU A 322 -14.62 14.73 9.32
N LEU A 323 -15.52 15.69 9.14
CA LEU A 323 -15.86 16.80 10.03
C LEU A 323 -17.36 16.75 10.35
#